data_AF-A0A350C6K1-F1
#
_entry.id   AF-A0A350C6K1-F1
#
_cell.length_a   1.000
_cell.length_b   1.000
_cell.length_c   1.000
_cell.angle_alpha   90.00
_cell.angle_beta   90.00
_cell.angle_gamma   90.00
#
_symmetry.space_group_name_H-M   'P 1'
#
loop_
_entity.id
_entity.type
_entity.pdbx_description
1 polymer ?
#
loop_
_entity_poly.entity_id
_entity_poly.type
_entity_poly.pdbx_seq_one_letter_code
_entity_poly.pdbx_strand_id
1 'polypeptide(L)' 'SVSEPKVMQSAAGYYIGQSCEVEYYWSDGTTSVGTEPYDRLSGYFATPQQAELYLMEVA' A
#
# COMPACT_ATOMS: atom_id res chain seq x y z
N SER A 1 10.58 4.64 -5.39
CA SER A 1 10.52 3.24 -5.87
C SER A 1 9.11 2.68 -5.62
N VAL A 2 8.69 1.57 -6.24
CA VAL A 2 7.39 0.90 -5.95
C VAL A 2 7.67 -0.42 -5.23
N SER A 3 6.89 -0.73 -4.19
CA SER A 3 7.04 -1.96 -3.42
C SER A 3 6.45 -3.18 -4.14
N GLU A 4 6.87 -4.37 -3.74
CA GLU A 4 6.12 -5.60 -4.01
C GLU A 4 4.69 -5.53 -3.45
N PRO A 5 3.73 -6.31 -3.99
CA PRO A 5 2.40 -6.46 -3.43
C PRO A 5 2.44 -6.90 -1.95
N LYS A 6 1.60 -6.27 -1.13
CA LYS A 6 1.48 -6.56 0.31
C LYS A 6 0.08 -6.30 0.83
N VAL A 7 -0.22 -6.85 2.01
CA VAL A 7 -1.45 -6.50 2.73
C VAL A 7 -1.37 -5.05 3.22
N MET A 8 -2.42 -4.29 2.92
CA MET A 8 -2.63 -2.92 3.35
C MET A 8 -3.96 -2.80 4.10
N GLN A 9 -4.08 -1.80 4.98
CA GLN A 9 -5.27 -1.56 5.79
C GLN A 9 -5.85 -0.17 5.50
N SER A 10 -7.18 -0.08 5.44
CA SER A 10 -7.94 1.16 5.32
C SER A 10 -9.19 1.12 6.21
N ALA A 11 -9.94 2.23 6.24
CA ALA A 11 -11.24 2.29 6.92
C ALA A 11 -12.27 1.29 6.36
N ALA A 12 -12.12 0.83 5.11
CA ALA A 12 -13.03 -0.13 4.48
C ALA A 12 -12.63 -1.61 4.71
N GLY A 13 -11.48 -1.87 5.34
CA GLY A 13 -10.94 -3.22 5.56
C GLY A 13 -9.52 -3.39 5.03
N TYR A 14 -9.16 -4.65 4.75
CA TYR A 14 -7.83 -5.08 4.30
C TYR A 14 -7.82 -5.31 2.79
N TYR A 15 -6.71 -5.09 2.10
CA TYR A 15 -6.59 -5.33 0.66
C TYR A 15 -5.14 -5.60 0.26
N ILE A 16 -4.92 -6.14 -0.94
CA ILE A 16 -3.60 -6.24 -1.55
C ILE A 16 -3.33 -5.01 -2.39
N GLY A 17 -2.22 -4.36 -2.12
CA GLY A 17 -1.77 -3.20 -2.86
C GLY A 17 -0.27 -3.02 -2.81
N GLN A 18 0.18 -1.93 -3.41
CA GLN A 18 1.57 -1.52 -3.43
C GLN A 18 1.69 -0.11 -2.86
N SER A 19 2.87 0.22 -2.35
CA SER A 19 3.20 1.58 -1.95
C SER A 19 4.39 2.09 -2.74
N CYS A 20 4.44 3.39 -3.00
CA CYS A 20 5.59 4.05 -3.61
C CYS A 20 6.25 5.02 -2.64
N GLU A 21 7.58 5.15 -2.77
CA GLU A 21 8.29 6.27 -2.15
C GLU A 21 8.06 7.54 -2.96
N VAL A 22 7.70 8.61 -2.26
CA VAL A 22 7.42 9.93 -2.82
C VAL A 22 8.33 10.95 -2.13
N GLU A 23 8.91 11.85 -2.91
CA GLU A 23 9.68 12.98 -2.39
C GLU A 23 8.78 14.23 -2.37
N TYR A 24 8.63 14.82 -1.18
CA TYR A 24 7.89 16.06 -0.99
C TYR A 24 8.85 17.24 -0.91
N TYR A 25 8.47 18.32 -1.58
CA TYR A 25 9.19 19.58 -1.62
C TYR A 25 8.35 20.64 -0.91
N TRP A 26 8.88 21.17 0.19
CA TRP A 26 8.19 22.16 1.01
C TRP A 26 8.57 23.59 0.60
N SER A 27 7.70 24.55 0.89
CA SER A 27 7.89 25.96 0.51
C SER A 27 9.09 26.63 1.19
N ASP A 28 9.58 26.08 2.30
CA ASP A 28 10.78 26.54 3.00
C ASP A 28 12.09 25.97 2.41
N GLY A 29 11.98 25.18 1.34
CA GLY A 29 13.11 24.54 0.67
C GLY A 29 13.52 23.19 1.25
N THR A 30 12.83 22.70 2.29
CA THR A 30 13.07 21.37 2.85
C THR A 30 12.53 20.29 1.92
N THR A 31 13.23 19.15 1.83
CA THR A 31 12.72 17.93 1.19
C THR A 31 12.52 16.83 2.22
N SER A 32 11.52 15.98 1.98
CA SER A 32 11.28 14.79 2.81
C SER A 32 10.82 13.63 1.95
N VAL A 33 11.26 12.42 2.28
CA VAL A 33 10.79 11.19 1.64
C VAL A 33 9.70 10.56 2.50
N GLY A 34 8.57 10.24 1.90
CA GLY A 34 7.52 9.44 2.54
C GLY A 34 7.07 8.28 1.67
N THR A 35 6.05 7.58 2.15
CA THR A 35 5.50 6.40 1.49
C THR A 35 4.00 6.57 1.33
N GLU A 36 3.52 6.46 0.10
CA GLU A 36 2.10 6.60 -0.23
C GLU A 36 1.55 5.30 -0.85
N PRO A 37 0.24 5.04 -0.71
CA PRO A 37 -0.42 4.01 -1.50
C PRO A 37 -0.28 4.30 -3.00
N TYR A 38 0.16 3.31 -3.77
CA TYR A 38 0.39 3.44 -5.21
C TYR A 38 -0.73 2.78 -6.02
N ASP A 39 -0.99 1.50 -5.78
CA ASP A 39 -2.04 0.76 -6.50
C ASP A 39 -2.76 -0.22 -5.58
N ARG A 40 -4.02 -0.50 -5.90
CA ARG A 40 -4.86 -1.50 -5.23
C ARG A 40 -5.15 -2.64 -6.21
N LEU A 41 -4.62 -3.81 -5.88
CA LEU A 41 -4.64 -5.01 -6.72
C LEU A 41 -5.79 -5.97 -6.38
N SER A 42 -6.55 -5.70 -5.32
CA SER A 42 -7.70 -6.53 -4.91
C SER A 42 -8.90 -5.70 -4.44
N GLY A 43 -10.02 -6.39 -4.21
CA GLY A 43 -11.10 -5.87 -3.38
C GLY A 43 -10.73 -5.82 -1.90
N TYR A 44 -11.70 -5.45 -1.05
CA TYR A 44 -11.53 -5.46 0.40
C TYR A 44 -11.87 -6.82 1.03
N PHE A 45 -11.14 -7.15 2.07
CA PHE A 45 -11.32 -8.32 2.94
C PHE A 45 -11.65 -7.85 4.35
N ALA A 46 -12.40 -8.68 5.07
CA ALA A 46 -12.81 -8.38 6.44
C ALA A 46 -11.64 -8.52 7.44
N THR A 47 -10.70 -9.43 7.16
CA THR A 47 -9.55 -9.70 8.03
C THR A 47 -8.22 -9.66 7.27
N PRO A 48 -7.08 -9.42 7.94
CA PRO A 48 -5.77 -9.46 7.28
C PRO A 48 -5.42 -10.88 6.80
N GLN A 49 -5.86 -11.93 7.51
CA GLN A 49 -5.60 -13.32 7.13
C GLN A 49 -6.25 -13.68 5.79
N GLN A 50 -7.45 -13.15 5.50
CA GLN A 50 -8.09 -13.34 4.20
C GLN A 50 -7.30 -12.68 3.07
N ALA A 51 -6.77 -11.47 3.32
CA ALA A 51 -5.91 -10.78 2.37
C ALA A 51 -4.58 -11.52 2.17
N GLU A 52 -3.95 -12.00 3.25
CA GLU A 52 -2.73 -12.81 3.23
C GLU A 52 -2.90 -14.09 2.41
N LEU A 53 -4.01 -14.82 2.60
CA LEU A 53 -4.34 -16.00 1.81
C LEU A 53 -4.47 -15.65 0.32
N TYR A 54 -5.18 -14.57 0.01
CA TYR A 54 -5.28 -14.10 -1.37
C TYR A 54 -3.91 -13.75 -1.98
N LEU A 55 -3.05 -13.07 -1.23
CA LEU A 55 -1.70 -12.75 -1.70
C LEU A 55 -0.87 -14.01 -1.98
N MET A 56 -0.99 -15.04 -1.15
CA MET A 56 -0.27 -16.31 -1.33
C MET A 56 -0.79 -17.15 -2.51
N GLU A 57 -2.07 -17.02 -2.86
CA GLU A 57 -2.69 -17.77 -3.96
C GLU A 57 -2.50 -17.12 -5.34
N VAL A 58 -2.22 -15.81 -5.38
CA VAL A 58 -2.16 -15.01 -6.62
C VAL A 58 -0.71 -14.58 -6.97
N ALA A 59 0.24 -14.74 -6.05
CA ALA A 59 1.67 -14.46 -6.25
C ALA A 59 2.43 -15.57 -6.99
#